data_AF-A0A2T4GEU1-F1
#
_entry.id   AF-A0A2T4GEU1-F1
#
_cell.length_a   1.000
_cell.length_b   1.000
_cell.length_c   1.000
_cell.angle_alpha   90.00
_cell.angle_beta   90.00
_cell.angle_gamma   90.00
#
_symmetry.space_group_name_H-M   'P 1'
#
loop_
_entity.id
_entity.type
_entity.pdbx_description
1 polymer ?
#
loop_
_entity_poly.entity_id
_entity_poly.type
_entity_poly.pdbx_seq_one_letter_code
_entity_poly.pdbx_strand_id
1 'polypeptide(L)'
;MGNFFSRPGREADELPPGAFPAGNTSSLNSSSITPYLGINTGSYENPYPPIPFEWIVSPTKVQGSCPDGHQILTWFGVTDAVITVLAILCAYRPFIHWLSRGKLGNRVKNRMALTWTVTFACQLTASAIVAGIMGNTPGYESLNMLHIFTVAMSRPRFYPVVLGLLRCVVTAQRTRDWDKTTIIKRSVDDRVEFPYTDTWITTSFSELALLIISAVFTGVTWNRLPSDSKSREFTSDHVSFMSSTPGIMFLCMLAFLPIYKRYGEAYPLEGRRYETGRHWGVTVSSDGRTRIGVKKDNNKTAVKRGANALCAVLLLGYIALVQWAYWTRLVQMSGVLFCPPKMIESSVVWVVFTAVGLLAGAAS
;
A
#
# COMPACT_ATOMS: atom_id res chain seq x y z
N MET A 1 -9.88 -14.11 7.87
CA MET A 1 -10.10 -13.20 6.73
C MET A 1 -10.32 -13.93 5.39
N GLY A 2 -9.73 -15.11 5.15
CA GLY A 2 -9.85 -15.83 3.87
C GLY A 2 -11.27 -16.24 3.42
N ASN A 3 -12.23 -16.39 4.35
CA ASN A 3 -13.61 -16.79 4.05
C ASN A 3 -14.53 -15.62 3.66
N PHE A 4 -14.09 -14.36 3.83
CA PHE A 4 -14.91 -13.19 3.48
C PHE A 4 -15.08 -12.99 1.97
N PHE A 5 -14.21 -13.59 1.15
CA PHE A 5 -14.17 -13.41 -0.30
C PHE A 5 -14.41 -14.71 -1.09
N SER A 6 -14.71 -15.82 -0.42
CA SER A 6 -15.09 -17.07 -1.10
C SER A 6 -16.55 -17.04 -1.52
N ARG A 7 -16.86 -17.53 -2.73
CA ARG A 7 -18.25 -17.68 -3.18
C ARG A 7 -19.06 -18.57 -2.22
N PRO A 8 -20.30 -18.21 -1.87
CA PRO A 8 -21.18 -19.10 -1.11
C PRO A 8 -21.49 -20.35 -1.95
N GLY A 9 -21.29 -21.54 -1.39
CA GLY A 9 -21.63 -22.83 -2.01
C GLY A 9 -20.47 -23.65 -2.59
N ARG A 10 -19.21 -23.18 -2.51
CA ARG A 10 -18.04 -24.07 -2.64
C ARG A 10 -17.74 -24.70 -1.28
N GLU A 11 -17.22 -25.93 -1.25
CA GLU A 11 -16.57 -26.54 -0.08
C GLU A 11 -15.35 -25.68 0.32
N ALA A 12 -15.60 -24.55 0.97
CA ALA A 12 -14.64 -23.44 1.11
C ALA A 12 -13.62 -23.64 2.24
N ASP A 13 -13.79 -24.70 3.02
CA ASP A 13 -13.04 -24.97 4.25
C ASP A 13 -12.19 -26.26 4.20
N GLU A 14 -12.40 -27.14 3.21
CA GLU A 14 -11.52 -28.30 3.01
C GLU A 14 -10.31 -27.90 2.16
N LEU A 15 -9.12 -28.11 2.73
CA LEU A 15 -7.86 -27.88 2.02
C LEU A 15 -7.76 -28.82 0.82
N PRO A 16 -7.23 -28.36 -0.33
CA PRO A 16 -7.05 -29.23 -1.47
C PRO A 16 -6.13 -30.41 -1.11
N PRO A 17 -6.35 -31.59 -1.72
CA PRO A 17 -5.58 -32.79 -1.39
C PRO A 17 -4.08 -32.53 -1.61
N GLY A 18 -3.27 -32.87 -0.62
CA GLY A 18 -1.82 -32.64 -0.65
C GLY A 18 -1.38 -31.21 -0.32
N ALA A 19 -2.30 -30.34 0.09
CA ALA A 19 -1.99 -29.03 0.67
C ALA A 19 -1.90 -29.11 2.20
N PHE A 20 -0.98 -28.35 2.77
CA PHE A 20 -0.73 -28.30 4.20
C PHE A 20 -0.57 -26.84 4.64
N PRO A 21 -0.88 -26.50 5.89
CA PRO A 21 -0.58 -25.17 6.42
C PRO A 21 0.94 -24.95 6.45
N ALA A 22 1.37 -23.71 6.21
CA ALA A 22 2.78 -23.34 6.26
C ALA A 22 3.42 -23.72 7.60
N GLY A 23 4.64 -24.24 7.54
CA GLY A 23 5.39 -24.70 8.71
C GLY A 23 5.17 -26.17 9.08
N ASN A 24 4.12 -26.83 8.56
CA ASN A 24 3.82 -28.21 8.92
C ASN A 24 4.82 -29.21 8.29
N THR A 25 5.67 -29.81 9.12
CA THR A 25 6.71 -30.76 8.71
C THR A 25 6.16 -32.10 8.21
N SER A 26 4.90 -32.45 8.51
CA SER A 26 4.27 -33.66 7.95
C SER A 26 4.21 -33.64 6.42
N SER A 27 4.26 -32.43 5.84
CA SER A 27 4.29 -32.23 4.39
C SER A 27 5.56 -32.73 3.69
N LEU A 28 6.64 -32.98 4.44
CA LEU A 28 7.91 -33.53 3.93
C LEU A 28 7.81 -34.97 3.44
N ASN A 29 6.70 -35.68 3.71
CA ASN A 29 6.46 -37.01 3.17
C ASN A 29 5.45 -37.00 2.01
N SER A 30 4.90 -35.82 1.67
CA SER A 30 3.88 -35.71 0.62
C SER A 30 4.52 -35.68 -0.76
N SER A 31 4.00 -36.50 -1.67
CA SER A 31 4.42 -36.55 -3.08
C SER A 31 4.19 -35.23 -3.83
N SER A 32 3.27 -34.38 -3.36
CA SER A 32 2.97 -33.06 -3.93
C SER A 32 3.94 -31.95 -3.49
N ILE A 33 4.85 -32.21 -2.55
CA ILE A 33 5.70 -31.18 -1.91
C ILE A 33 7.18 -31.53 -2.00
N THR A 34 7.54 -32.77 -1.70
CA THR A 34 8.95 -33.22 -1.74
C THR A 34 9.69 -32.96 -3.04
N PRO A 35 9.13 -33.19 -4.25
CA PRO A 35 9.87 -32.99 -5.49
C PRO A 35 10.11 -31.51 -5.81
N TYR A 36 9.45 -30.59 -5.11
CA TYR A 36 9.49 -29.15 -5.41
C TYR A 36 10.26 -28.32 -4.39
N LEU A 37 10.89 -28.98 -3.41
CA LEU A 37 11.73 -28.31 -2.42
C LEU A 37 12.97 -27.68 -3.07
N GLY A 38 13.15 -26.37 -2.86
CA GLY A 38 14.32 -25.64 -3.36
C GLY A 38 14.27 -25.36 -4.86
N ILE A 39 13.12 -25.55 -5.51
CA ILE A 39 12.90 -25.32 -6.93
C ILE A 39 11.79 -24.28 -7.11
N ASN A 40 12.09 -23.18 -7.78
CA ASN A 40 11.11 -22.12 -8.09
C ASN A 40 11.01 -21.79 -9.59
N THR A 41 11.55 -22.67 -10.44
CA THR A 41 11.50 -22.58 -11.90
C THR A 41 11.34 -23.97 -12.49
N GLY A 42 10.61 -24.11 -13.59
CA GLY A 42 10.53 -25.37 -14.32
C GLY A 42 9.16 -25.64 -14.93
N SER A 43 8.95 -26.90 -15.30
CA SER A 43 7.68 -27.44 -15.79
C SER A 43 6.93 -28.18 -14.68
N TYR A 44 5.60 -28.10 -14.71
CA TYR A 44 4.75 -28.84 -13.77
C TYR A 44 4.67 -30.31 -14.16
N GLU A 45 5.00 -31.19 -13.22
CA GLU A 45 4.82 -32.64 -13.34
C GLU A 45 3.75 -33.12 -12.35
N ASN A 46 3.14 -34.28 -12.59
CA ASN A 46 2.16 -34.84 -11.66
C ASN A 46 2.87 -35.63 -10.55
N PRO A 47 2.47 -35.49 -9.27
CA PRO A 47 1.37 -34.67 -8.74
C PRO A 47 1.73 -33.19 -8.55
N TYR A 48 0.84 -32.28 -8.95
CA TYR A 48 1.08 -30.84 -8.92
C TYR A 48 1.29 -30.26 -7.51
N PRO A 49 2.15 -29.22 -7.37
CA PRO A 49 2.32 -28.53 -6.11
C PRO A 49 1.06 -27.74 -5.74
N PRO A 50 0.79 -27.54 -4.43
CA PRO A 50 -0.35 -26.77 -3.98
C PRO A 50 -0.23 -25.26 -4.24
N ILE A 51 0.97 -24.77 -4.57
CA ILE A 51 1.25 -23.38 -4.95
C ILE A 51 2.09 -23.33 -6.25
N PRO A 52 2.03 -22.26 -7.04
CA PRO A 52 2.85 -22.15 -8.25
C PRO A 52 4.35 -22.07 -7.91
N PHE A 53 5.22 -22.55 -8.81
CA PHE A 53 6.68 -22.60 -8.62
C PHE A 53 7.27 -21.26 -8.21
N GLU A 54 6.82 -20.19 -8.84
CA GLU A 54 7.37 -18.85 -8.62
C GLU A 54 7.07 -18.30 -7.21
N TRP A 55 6.14 -18.93 -6.48
CA TRP A 55 5.82 -18.62 -5.08
C TRP A 55 6.59 -19.48 -4.08
N ILE A 56 7.32 -20.49 -4.55
CA ILE A 56 8.08 -21.40 -3.69
C ILE A 56 9.31 -20.67 -3.15
N VAL A 57 9.39 -20.60 -1.83
CA VAL A 57 10.54 -20.09 -1.08
C VAL A 57 10.84 -21.13 -0.02
N SER A 58 11.60 -22.17 -0.38
CA SER A 58 11.95 -23.26 0.54
C SER A 58 13.40 -23.67 0.37
N PRO A 59 14.02 -24.25 1.42
CA PRO A 59 15.36 -24.79 1.28
C PRO A 59 15.32 -26.14 0.56
N THR A 60 16.44 -26.55 -0.03
CA THR A 60 16.60 -27.90 -0.62
C THR A 60 16.49 -29.02 0.42
N LYS A 61 16.90 -28.75 1.66
CA LYS A 61 16.74 -29.65 2.81
C LYS A 61 16.22 -28.87 4.01
N VAL A 62 15.07 -29.28 4.53
CA VAL A 62 14.49 -28.68 5.74
C VAL A 62 15.18 -29.29 6.96
N GLN A 63 16.21 -28.62 7.48
CA GLN A 63 16.98 -29.05 8.67
C GLN A 63 16.55 -28.36 9.98
N GLY A 64 15.64 -27.37 9.91
CA GLY A 64 15.14 -26.61 11.05
C GLY A 64 13.64 -26.38 10.99
N SER A 65 13.09 -25.72 12.01
CA SER A 65 11.67 -25.36 12.06
C SER A 65 11.35 -24.22 11.08
N CYS A 66 10.49 -24.49 10.11
CA CYS A 66 9.90 -23.46 9.26
C CYS A 66 8.88 -22.62 10.05
N PRO A 67 8.76 -21.31 9.78
CA PRO A 67 7.80 -20.48 10.48
C PRO A 67 6.37 -20.93 10.12
N ASP A 68 5.52 -21.06 11.14
CA ASP A 68 4.11 -21.39 10.93
C ASP A 68 3.39 -20.28 10.18
N GLY A 69 2.30 -20.62 9.52
CA GLY A 69 1.51 -19.64 8.78
C GLY A 69 1.03 -18.45 9.62
N HIS A 70 0.65 -18.71 10.87
CA HIS A 70 0.29 -17.66 11.83
C HIS A 70 1.47 -16.77 12.18
N GLN A 71 2.68 -17.32 12.31
CA GLN A 71 3.88 -16.54 12.59
C GLN A 71 4.21 -15.61 11.41
N ILE A 72 4.13 -16.10 10.18
CA ILE A 72 4.37 -15.29 8.97
C ILE A 72 3.41 -14.10 8.89
N LEU A 73 2.10 -14.36 9.04
CA LEU A 73 1.08 -13.31 9.01
C LEU A 73 1.23 -12.33 10.18
N THR A 74 1.62 -12.82 11.36
CA THR A 74 1.88 -11.97 12.53
C THR A 74 3.07 -11.05 12.26
N TRP A 75 4.16 -11.56 11.66
CA TRP A 75 5.31 -10.73 11.30
C TRP A 75 4.96 -9.65 10.27
N PHE A 76 4.14 -9.99 9.26
CA PHE A 76 3.62 -8.97 8.35
C PHE A 76 2.79 -7.92 9.10
N GLY A 77 1.96 -8.33 10.04
CA GLY A 77 1.07 -7.44 10.79
C GLY A 77 1.84 -6.51 11.71
N VAL A 78 2.83 -7.04 12.44
CA VAL A 78 3.72 -6.27 13.32
C VAL A 78 4.53 -5.27 12.50
N THR A 79 5.14 -5.70 11.39
CA THR A 79 5.91 -4.80 10.51
C THR A 79 5.06 -3.64 10.01
N ASP A 80 3.85 -3.95 9.56
CA ASP A 80 2.94 -2.96 8.99
C ASP A 80 2.36 -2.03 10.08
N ALA A 81 2.16 -2.51 11.31
CA ALA A 81 1.80 -1.67 12.45
C ALA A 81 2.93 -0.69 12.78
N VAL A 82 4.19 -1.13 12.80
CA VAL A 82 5.36 -0.27 13.00
C VAL A 82 5.46 0.79 11.90
N ILE A 83 5.33 0.38 10.63
CA ILE A 83 5.32 1.30 9.48
C ILE A 83 4.17 2.31 9.62
N THR A 84 2.99 1.88 10.06
CA THR A 84 1.82 2.75 10.22
C THR A 84 2.06 3.83 11.27
N VAL A 85 2.65 3.49 12.42
CA VAL A 85 3.02 4.46 13.46
C VAL A 85 4.07 5.44 12.94
N LEU A 86 5.10 4.94 12.26
CA LEU A 86 6.13 5.78 11.65
C LEU A 86 5.55 6.67 10.54
N ALA A 87 4.56 6.20 9.79
CA ALA A 87 3.93 6.96 8.73
C ALA A 87 3.22 8.21 9.24
N ILE A 88 2.60 8.15 10.43
CA ILE A 88 2.01 9.34 11.06
C ILE A 88 3.06 10.44 11.26
N LEU A 89 4.27 10.08 11.68
CA LEU A 89 5.34 11.05 11.94
C LEU A 89 6.08 11.46 10.65
N CYS A 90 6.54 10.48 9.86
CA CYS A 90 7.36 10.70 8.67
C CYS A 90 6.59 11.35 7.52
N ALA A 91 5.27 11.11 7.42
CA ALA A 91 4.46 11.73 6.37
C ALA A 91 3.99 13.15 6.72
N TYR A 92 4.20 13.60 7.96
CA TYR A 92 3.79 14.93 8.42
C TYR A 92 4.79 16.00 7.95
N ARG A 93 4.46 16.71 6.88
CA ARG A 93 5.31 17.75 6.26
C ARG A 93 5.91 18.77 7.25
N PRO A 94 5.18 19.34 8.23
CA PRO A 94 5.77 20.28 9.18
C PRO A 94 6.87 19.68 10.06
N PHE A 95 6.78 18.39 10.39
CA PHE A 95 7.85 17.69 11.11
C PHE A 95 9.10 17.56 10.25
N ILE A 96 8.96 17.33 8.94
CA ILE A 96 10.10 17.31 8.01
C ILE A 96 10.74 18.67 7.85
N HIS A 97 9.93 19.72 7.77
CA HIS A 97 10.43 21.09 7.71
C HIS A 97 11.23 21.43 8.97
N TRP A 98 10.74 21.01 10.14
CA TRP A 98 11.46 21.15 11.42
C TRP A 98 12.76 20.34 11.45
N LEU A 99 12.70 19.04 11.10
CA LEU A 99 13.85 18.13 11.11
C LEU A 99 14.96 18.58 10.14
N SER A 100 14.58 19.08 8.96
CA SER A 100 15.50 19.56 7.93
C SER A 100 15.95 21.01 8.11
N ARG A 101 15.57 21.67 9.22
CA ARG A 101 15.84 23.09 9.50
C ARG A 101 15.43 24.00 8.34
N GLY A 102 14.30 23.71 7.70
CA GLY A 102 13.71 24.49 6.61
C GLY A 102 14.28 24.25 5.21
N LYS A 103 15.16 23.26 5.02
CA LYS A 103 15.70 22.92 3.68
C LYS A 103 14.74 22.04 2.85
N LEU A 104 14.00 21.13 3.50
CA LEU A 104 13.06 20.21 2.87
C LEU A 104 11.63 20.50 3.34
N GLY A 105 10.66 20.05 2.55
CA GLY A 105 9.24 20.24 2.85
C GLY A 105 8.66 21.55 2.34
N ASN A 106 9.44 22.46 1.74
CA ASN A 106 8.89 23.66 1.07
C ASN A 106 8.13 23.26 -0.20
N ARG A 107 6.89 23.77 -0.37
CA ARG A 107 6.11 23.54 -1.59
C ARG A 107 6.79 24.16 -2.80
N VAL A 108 7.38 23.33 -3.65
CA VAL A 108 7.96 23.76 -4.94
C VAL A 108 7.20 23.09 -6.07
N LYS A 109 6.88 23.87 -7.10
CA LYS A 109 6.20 23.37 -8.32
C LYS A 109 6.97 22.18 -8.91
N ASN A 110 6.26 21.10 -9.24
CA ASN A 110 6.74 19.88 -9.90
C ASN A 110 7.59 18.88 -9.07
N ARG A 111 7.90 19.12 -7.78
CA ARG A 111 8.66 18.14 -6.97
C ARG A 111 7.95 16.80 -6.78
N MET A 112 6.62 16.83 -6.83
CA MET A 112 5.76 15.66 -6.76
C MET A 112 6.12 14.59 -7.80
N ALA A 113 6.51 14.99 -9.02
CA ALA A 113 6.89 14.08 -10.10
C ALA A 113 8.20 13.32 -9.82
N LEU A 114 9.03 13.84 -8.91
CA LEU A 114 10.29 13.21 -8.48
C LEU A 114 10.10 12.42 -7.18
N THR A 115 9.26 12.88 -6.26
CA THR A 115 9.11 12.21 -4.97
C THR A 115 8.38 10.87 -5.06
N TRP A 116 7.43 10.70 -5.98
CA TRP A 116 6.79 9.39 -6.19
C TRP A 116 7.75 8.34 -6.74
N THR A 117 8.72 8.73 -7.59
CA THR A 117 9.71 7.80 -8.12
C THR A 117 10.69 7.37 -7.02
N VAL A 118 11.04 8.27 -6.10
CA VAL A 118 11.85 7.93 -4.92
C VAL A 118 11.09 6.96 -4.01
N THR A 119 9.82 7.24 -3.68
CA THR A 119 9.01 6.32 -2.86
C THR A 119 8.91 4.94 -3.51
N PHE A 120 8.67 4.89 -4.82
CA PHE A 120 8.63 3.64 -5.58
C PHE A 120 9.98 2.92 -5.59
N ALA A 121 11.07 3.62 -5.89
CA ALA A 121 12.42 3.07 -5.91
C ALA A 121 12.80 2.48 -4.54
N CYS A 122 12.49 3.17 -3.43
CA CYS A 122 12.73 2.62 -2.09
C CYS A 122 12.01 1.29 -1.86
N GLN A 123 10.77 1.14 -2.33
CA GLN A 123 10.02 -0.11 -2.21
C GLN A 123 10.60 -1.23 -3.09
N LEU A 124 11.08 -0.90 -4.29
CA LEU A 124 11.80 -1.83 -5.15
C LEU A 124 13.09 -2.30 -4.47
N THR A 125 13.91 -1.35 -3.99
CA THR A 125 15.18 -1.66 -3.32
C THR A 125 14.97 -2.49 -2.07
N ALA A 126 13.93 -2.21 -1.27
CA ALA A 126 13.59 -3.03 -0.11
C ALA A 126 13.32 -4.49 -0.51
N SER A 127 12.51 -4.69 -1.57
CA SER A 127 12.18 -6.03 -2.06
C SER A 127 13.41 -6.74 -2.63
N ALA A 128 14.31 -6.01 -3.30
CA ALA A 128 15.56 -6.55 -3.85
C ALA A 128 16.54 -6.98 -2.75
N ILE A 129 16.70 -6.17 -1.70
CA ILE A 129 17.54 -6.51 -0.55
C ILE A 129 16.98 -7.75 0.16
N VAL A 130 15.67 -7.81 0.38
CA VAL A 130 15.03 -8.98 0.99
C VAL A 130 15.22 -10.24 0.15
N ALA A 131 15.08 -10.15 -1.17
CA ALA A 131 15.37 -11.27 -2.06
C ALA A 131 16.83 -11.72 -1.98
N GLY A 132 17.78 -10.77 -1.86
CA GLY A 132 19.19 -11.07 -1.63
C GLY A 132 19.47 -11.73 -0.28
N ILE A 133 18.83 -11.27 0.80
CA ILE A 133 18.94 -11.89 2.13
C ILE A 133 18.43 -13.33 2.11
N MET A 134 17.28 -13.57 1.46
CA MET A 134 16.69 -14.91 1.35
C MET A 134 17.55 -15.83 0.47
N GLY A 135 17.94 -15.38 -0.72
CA GLY A 135 18.72 -16.20 -1.67
C GLY A 135 20.13 -16.52 -1.19
N ASN A 136 20.75 -15.65 -0.38
CA ASN A 136 22.08 -15.90 0.20
C ASN A 136 22.03 -16.70 1.52
N THR A 137 20.85 -17.14 1.97
CA THR A 137 20.73 -17.99 3.14
C THR A 137 21.10 -19.43 2.76
N PRO A 138 21.93 -20.14 3.56
CA PRO A 138 22.34 -21.51 3.24
C PRO A 138 21.11 -22.41 3.04
N GLY A 139 21.08 -23.12 1.91
CA GLY A 139 19.97 -23.98 1.50
C GLY A 139 18.96 -23.36 0.54
N TYR A 140 18.97 -22.03 0.34
CA TYR A 140 18.08 -21.30 -0.57
C TYR A 140 18.76 -20.84 -1.88
N GLU A 141 20.03 -21.15 -2.05
CA GLU A 141 20.88 -20.69 -3.17
C GLU A 141 20.40 -21.16 -4.55
N SER A 142 19.68 -22.28 -4.62
CA SER A 142 19.13 -22.83 -5.85
C SER A 142 17.89 -22.07 -6.37
N LEU A 143 17.34 -21.16 -5.57
CA LEU A 143 16.15 -20.40 -5.93
C LEU A 143 16.50 -19.20 -6.80
N ASN A 144 15.74 -19.01 -7.87
CA ASN A 144 15.80 -17.81 -8.68
C ASN A 144 15.38 -16.57 -7.84
N MET A 145 16.32 -15.66 -7.62
CA MET A 145 16.12 -14.43 -6.85
C MET A 145 15.04 -13.51 -7.43
N LEU A 146 14.80 -13.54 -8.75
CA LEU A 146 13.78 -12.70 -9.40
C LEU A 146 12.37 -13.07 -8.94
N HIS A 147 12.10 -14.36 -8.74
CA HIS A 147 10.80 -14.83 -8.23
C HIS A 147 10.61 -14.43 -6.77
N ILE A 148 11.65 -14.58 -5.93
CA ILE A 148 11.62 -14.14 -4.53
C ILE A 148 11.38 -12.63 -4.44
N PHE A 149 12.04 -11.84 -5.30
CA PHE A 149 11.84 -10.41 -5.42
C PHE A 149 10.37 -10.06 -5.72
N THR A 150 9.77 -10.69 -6.72
CA THR A 150 8.36 -10.45 -7.08
C THR A 150 7.38 -10.90 -6.00
N VAL A 151 7.68 -11.97 -5.27
CA VAL A 151 6.89 -12.42 -4.12
C VAL A 151 6.96 -11.38 -2.99
N ALA A 152 8.15 -10.86 -2.66
CA ALA A 152 8.34 -9.84 -1.64
C ALA A 152 7.62 -8.52 -1.98
N MET A 153 7.50 -8.17 -3.27
CA MET A 153 6.72 -7.02 -3.72
C MET A 153 5.22 -7.16 -3.47
N SER A 154 4.69 -8.38 -3.58
CA SER A 154 3.25 -8.68 -3.41
C SER A 154 2.75 -8.66 -1.96
N ARG A 155 3.63 -8.34 -0.99
CA ARG A 155 3.31 -8.24 0.44
C ARG A 155 2.13 -7.29 0.69
N PRO A 156 1.20 -7.62 1.62
CA PRO A 156 0.08 -6.74 1.95
C PRO A 156 0.58 -5.49 2.69
N ARG A 157 -0.06 -4.34 2.44
CA ARG A 157 0.31 -3.05 3.04
C ARG A 157 -0.91 -2.27 3.49
N PHE A 158 -0.93 -1.84 4.75
CA PHE A 158 -2.06 -1.13 5.34
C PHE A 158 -1.81 0.37 5.52
N TYR A 159 -0.55 0.79 5.67
CA TYR A 159 -0.20 2.19 5.92
C TYR A 159 -0.81 3.23 4.92
N PRO A 160 -1.08 2.92 3.63
CA PRO A 160 -1.73 3.88 2.73
C PRO A 160 -3.16 4.22 3.13
N VAL A 161 -3.86 3.30 3.82
CA VAL A 161 -5.22 3.52 4.35
C VAL A 161 -5.19 4.64 5.39
N VAL A 162 -4.22 4.59 6.30
CA VAL A 162 -4.06 5.59 7.37
C VAL A 162 -3.67 6.95 6.80
N LEU A 163 -2.76 7.00 5.83
CA LEU A 163 -2.46 8.25 5.10
C LEU A 163 -3.69 8.81 4.37
N GLY A 164 -4.51 7.93 3.80
CA GLY A 164 -5.80 8.23 3.18
C GLY A 164 -6.81 8.87 4.13
N LEU A 165 -6.76 8.52 5.42
CA LEU A 165 -7.57 9.13 6.49
C LEU A 165 -6.95 10.46 6.94
N LEU A 166 -5.66 10.47 7.27
CA LEU A 166 -4.96 11.63 7.82
C LEU A 166 -4.98 12.83 6.86
N ARG A 167 -4.90 12.60 5.55
CA ARG A 167 -5.03 13.66 4.54
C ARG A 167 -6.38 14.41 4.62
N CYS A 168 -7.44 13.78 5.12
CA CYS A 168 -8.77 14.35 5.19
C CYS A 168 -9.03 15.05 6.53
N VAL A 169 -8.50 14.48 7.61
CA VAL A 169 -8.80 14.85 8.99
C VAL A 169 -7.81 15.88 9.51
N VAL A 170 -6.52 15.72 9.20
CA VAL A 170 -5.48 16.58 9.78
C VAL A 170 -5.29 17.83 8.93
N THR A 171 -5.45 18.96 9.60
CA THR A 171 -5.31 20.29 9.05
C THR A 171 -4.28 21.07 9.86
N ALA A 172 -3.33 21.73 9.20
CA ALA A 172 -2.35 22.59 9.83
C ALA A 172 -2.56 24.05 9.39
N GLN A 173 -2.33 25.00 10.29
CA GLN A 173 -2.28 26.41 9.93
C GLN A 173 -0.99 26.68 9.14
N ARG A 174 -1.13 27.39 8.01
CA ARG A 174 0.00 27.72 7.14
C ARG A 174 0.89 28.77 7.80
N THR A 175 2.22 28.55 7.81
CA THR A 175 3.18 29.51 8.40
C THR A 175 3.72 30.51 7.37
N ARG A 176 4.23 31.66 7.85
CA ARG A 176 4.62 32.84 7.04
C ARG A 176 5.70 32.57 5.98
N ASP A 177 6.59 31.62 6.22
CA ASP A 177 7.73 31.32 5.32
C ASP A 177 7.29 30.68 3.99
N TRP A 178 6.02 30.29 3.89
CA TRP A 178 5.46 29.49 2.81
C TRP A 178 4.71 30.31 1.76
N ASP A 179 4.49 31.60 2.03
CA ASP A 179 3.92 32.55 1.08
C ASP A 179 5.00 33.58 0.73
N LYS A 180 5.47 33.55 -0.53
CA LYS A 180 6.34 34.61 -1.08
C LYS A 180 5.61 35.96 -1.19
N THR A 181 4.30 36.01 -0.91
CA THR A 181 3.46 37.20 -1.04
C THR A 181 3.33 37.93 0.30
N THR A 182 3.97 39.10 0.40
CA THR A 182 4.04 39.93 1.61
C THR A 182 2.75 40.70 1.97
N ILE A 183 1.65 40.49 1.25
CA ILE A 183 0.53 41.45 1.17
C ILE A 183 -0.66 41.11 2.10
N ILE A 184 -0.75 39.92 2.69
CA ILE A 184 -1.99 39.47 3.34
C ILE A 184 -1.97 39.70 4.87
N LYS A 185 -3.00 40.40 5.40
CA LYS A 185 -3.23 40.55 6.85
C LYS A 185 -3.63 39.20 7.47
N ARG A 186 -2.78 38.69 8.37
CA ARG A 186 -2.92 37.39 9.09
C ARG A 186 -4.24 37.22 9.85
N SER A 187 -4.83 38.30 10.36
CA SER A 187 -6.10 38.24 11.11
C SER A 187 -7.30 37.84 10.25
N VAL A 188 -7.14 37.81 8.92
CA VAL A 188 -8.19 37.48 7.94
C VAL A 188 -7.83 36.22 7.13
N ASP A 189 -6.63 35.65 7.34
CA ASP A 189 -6.14 34.51 6.57
C ASP A 189 -6.48 33.18 7.27
N ASP A 190 -7.62 32.62 6.89
CA ASP A 190 -8.15 31.34 7.37
C ASP A 190 -7.67 30.12 6.56
N ARG A 191 -6.59 30.26 5.77
CA ARG A 191 -6.12 29.19 4.88
C ARG A 191 -5.52 28.04 5.67
N VAL A 192 -6.03 26.85 5.38
CA VAL A 192 -5.66 25.59 6.03
C VAL A 192 -4.87 24.74 5.03
N GLU A 193 -3.74 24.19 5.47
CA GLU A 193 -2.97 23.21 4.71
C GLU A 193 -3.28 21.79 5.17
N PHE A 194 -3.19 20.84 4.24
CA PHE A 194 -3.33 19.40 4.49
C PHE A 194 -1.96 18.73 4.38
N PRO A 195 -1.23 18.55 5.49
CA PRO A 195 0.19 18.22 5.49
C PRO A 195 0.52 16.82 4.96
N TYR A 196 -0.45 15.90 4.97
CA TYR A 196 -0.28 14.53 4.49
C TYR A 196 -0.62 14.34 3.00
N THR A 197 -1.14 15.37 2.33
CA THR A 197 -1.69 15.22 0.98
C THR A 197 -0.64 14.77 -0.01
N ASP A 198 0.50 15.45 -0.06
CA ASP A 198 1.50 15.17 -1.09
C ASP A 198 2.12 13.79 -0.89
N THR A 199 2.43 13.43 0.36
CA THR A 199 2.88 12.08 0.73
C THR A 199 1.84 11.02 0.35
N TRP A 200 0.55 11.26 0.63
CA TRP A 200 -0.50 10.32 0.24
C TRP A 200 -0.54 10.11 -1.27
N ILE A 201 -0.42 11.18 -2.07
CA ILE A 201 -0.48 11.03 -3.53
C ILE A 201 0.76 10.29 -4.06
N THR A 202 1.97 10.65 -3.59
CA THR A 202 3.21 9.98 -4.02
C THR A 202 3.20 8.50 -3.64
N THR A 203 2.76 8.20 -2.42
CA THR A 203 2.55 6.83 -1.96
C THR A 203 1.51 6.12 -2.82
N SER A 204 0.36 6.75 -3.09
CA SER A 204 -0.70 6.15 -3.89
C SER A 204 -0.20 5.74 -5.28
N PHE A 205 0.54 6.62 -5.98
CA PHE A 205 1.13 6.29 -7.28
C PHE A 205 2.12 5.13 -7.20
N SER A 206 2.99 5.12 -6.18
CA SER A 206 3.92 4.01 -5.96
C SER A 206 3.21 2.69 -5.68
N GLU A 207 2.12 2.71 -4.89
CA GLU A 207 1.33 1.53 -4.56
C GLU A 207 0.53 1.04 -5.77
N LEU A 208 0.00 1.92 -6.61
CA LEU A 208 -0.63 1.51 -7.87
C LEU A 208 0.35 0.75 -8.77
N ALA A 209 1.59 1.24 -8.91
CA ALA A 209 2.61 0.56 -9.71
C ALA A 209 2.94 -0.83 -9.15
N LEU A 210 3.07 -0.94 -7.83
CA LEU A 210 3.33 -2.22 -7.16
C LEU A 210 2.15 -3.19 -7.25
N LEU A 211 0.92 -2.68 -7.16
CA LEU A 211 -0.30 -3.47 -7.37
C LEU A 211 -0.40 -3.98 -8.81
N ILE A 212 0.00 -3.20 -9.81
CA ILE A 212 0.05 -3.66 -11.21
C ILE A 212 1.05 -4.82 -11.34
N ILE A 213 2.26 -4.66 -10.80
CA ILE A 213 3.29 -5.73 -10.83
C ILE A 213 2.77 -6.98 -10.12
N SER A 214 2.19 -6.82 -8.92
CA SER A 214 1.63 -7.93 -8.14
C SER A 214 0.46 -8.62 -8.85
N ALA A 215 -0.43 -7.85 -9.50
CA ALA A 215 -1.58 -8.39 -10.25
C ALA A 215 -1.12 -9.20 -11.48
N VAL A 216 -0.13 -8.70 -12.22
CA VAL A 216 0.45 -9.42 -13.37
C VAL A 216 1.17 -10.68 -12.88
N PHE A 217 1.98 -10.58 -11.83
CA PHE A 217 2.70 -11.72 -11.27
C PHE A 217 1.75 -12.81 -10.77
N THR A 218 0.78 -12.45 -9.93
CA THR A 218 -0.25 -13.39 -9.43
C THR A 218 -1.06 -13.99 -10.57
N GLY A 219 -1.54 -13.19 -11.52
CA GLY A 219 -2.31 -13.69 -12.67
C GLY A 219 -1.51 -14.66 -13.55
N VAL A 220 -0.26 -14.34 -13.89
CA VAL A 220 0.58 -15.17 -14.76
C VAL A 220 0.96 -16.48 -14.07
N THR A 221 1.40 -16.43 -12.81
CA THR A 221 1.85 -17.61 -12.06
C THR A 221 0.72 -18.61 -11.82
N TRP A 222 -0.47 -18.14 -11.44
CA TRP A 222 -1.63 -19.00 -11.25
C TRP A 222 -2.22 -19.55 -12.56
N ASN A 223 -2.05 -18.84 -13.68
CA ASN A 223 -2.45 -19.36 -15.00
C ASN A 223 -1.50 -20.42 -15.55
N ARG A 224 -0.22 -20.40 -15.15
CA ARG A 224 0.76 -21.44 -15.52
C ARG A 224 0.49 -22.77 -14.80
N LEU A 225 -0.11 -22.74 -13.62
CA LEU A 225 -0.53 -23.95 -12.92
C LEU A 225 -1.64 -24.64 -13.73
N PRO A 226 -1.54 -25.96 -14.03
CA PRO A 226 -2.51 -26.67 -14.86
C PRO A 226 -3.95 -26.52 -14.35
N SER A 227 -4.91 -26.47 -15.28
CA SER A 227 -6.35 -26.30 -14.98
C SER A 227 -6.91 -27.37 -14.06
N ASP A 228 -6.32 -28.56 -14.09
CA ASP A 228 -6.80 -29.74 -13.37
C ASP A 228 -6.39 -29.72 -11.88
N SER A 229 -5.59 -28.73 -11.47
CA SER A 229 -5.17 -28.59 -10.08
C SER A 229 -6.30 -28.06 -9.18
N LYS A 230 -6.66 -28.83 -8.16
CA LYS A 230 -7.66 -28.42 -7.15
C LYS A 230 -7.26 -27.16 -6.38
N SER A 231 -5.96 -26.90 -6.23
CA SER A 231 -5.45 -25.69 -5.59
C SER A 231 -5.71 -24.42 -6.40
N ARG A 232 -5.69 -24.49 -7.75
CA ARG A 232 -6.08 -23.37 -8.61
C ARG A 232 -7.56 -23.04 -8.43
N GLU A 233 -8.39 -24.08 -8.32
CA GLU A 233 -9.82 -23.94 -8.10
C GLU A 233 -10.13 -23.24 -6.77
N PHE A 234 -9.44 -23.67 -5.70
CA PHE A 234 -9.60 -23.11 -4.35
C PHE A 234 -9.23 -21.62 -4.27
N THR A 235 -8.22 -21.19 -5.02
CA THR A 235 -7.65 -19.83 -4.93
C THR A 235 -8.18 -18.89 -6.03
N SER A 236 -9.01 -19.39 -6.95
CA SER A 236 -9.43 -18.66 -8.16
C SER A 236 -10.11 -17.33 -7.87
N ASP A 237 -10.94 -17.28 -6.82
CA ASP A 237 -11.66 -16.07 -6.43
C ASP A 237 -10.68 -14.99 -5.94
N HIS A 238 -9.76 -15.34 -5.03
CA HIS A 238 -8.75 -14.41 -4.50
C HIS A 238 -7.78 -13.93 -5.58
N VAL A 239 -7.38 -14.80 -6.52
CA VAL A 239 -6.55 -14.41 -7.68
C VAL A 239 -7.29 -13.41 -8.56
N SER A 240 -8.58 -13.64 -8.82
CA SER A 240 -9.43 -12.72 -9.58
C SER A 240 -9.51 -11.35 -8.88
N PHE A 241 -9.74 -11.33 -7.57
CA PHE A 241 -9.75 -10.07 -6.81
C PHE A 241 -8.40 -9.37 -6.85
N MET A 242 -7.30 -10.10 -6.60
CA MET A 242 -5.95 -9.55 -6.65
C MET A 242 -5.64 -8.91 -8.02
N SER A 243 -6.04 -9.56 -9.11
CA SER A 243 -5.86 -9.04 -10.47
C SER A 243 -6.66 -7.75 -10.75
N SER A 244 -7.82 -7.58 -10.10
CA SER A 244 -8.69 -6.40 -10.25
C SER A 244 -8.25 -5.20 -9.38
N THR A 245 -7.49 -5.44 -8.32
CA THR A 245 -7.03 -4.44 -7.33
C THR A 245 -6.42 -3.17 -7.93
N PRO A 246 -5.50 -3.22 -8.91
CA PRO A 246 -4.96 -1.99 -9.52
C PRO A 246 -6.02 -1.17 -10.24
N GLY A 247 -7.03 -1.80 -10.85
CA GLY A 247 -8.16 -1.10 -11.46
C GLY A 247 -8.99 -0.36 -10.41
N ILE A 248 -9.27 -1.01 -9.27
CA ILE A 248 -9.99 -0.39 -8.14
C ILE A 248 -9.18 0.80 -7.59
N MET A 249 -7.86 0.63 -7.38
CA MET A 249 -6.98 1.70 -6.91
C MET A 249 -6.95 2.89 -7.88
N PHE A 250 -6.90 2.62 -9.19
CA PHE A 250 -6.93 3.65 -10.22
C PHE A 250 -8.26 4.43 -10.21
N LEU A 251 -9.40 3.74 -10.07
CA LEU A 251 -10.70 4.39 -9.90
C LEU A 251 -10.75 5.24 -8.62
N CYS A 252 -10.17 4.76 -7.52
CA CYS A 252 -10.04 5.54 -6.28
C CYS A 252 -9.23 6.81 -6.53
N MET A 253 -8.10 6.72 -7.22
CA MET A 253 -7.31 7.89 -7.57
C MET A 253 -8.09 8.88 -8.43
N LEU A 254 -8.80 8.41 -9.46
CA LEU A 254 -9.63 9.28 -10.31
C LEU A 254 -10.78 9.92 -9.56
N ALA A 255 -11.37 9.25 -8.57
CA ALA A 255 -12.42 9.83 -7.75
C ALA A 255 -11.85 10.86 -6.78
N PHE A 256 -10.76 10.53 -6.09
CA PHE A 256 -10.26 11.34 -4.98
C PHE A 256 -9.33 12.47 -5.45
N LEU A 257 -8.35 12.24 -6.33
CA LEU A 257 -7.37 13.27 -6.75
C LEU A 257 -7.99 14.56 -7.31
N PRO A 258 -8.97 14.54 -8.24
CA PRO A 258 -9.56 15.77 -8.77
C PRO A 258 -10.48 16.47 -7.77
N ILE A 259 -11.11 15.74 -6.84
CA ILE A 259 -11.83 16.33 -5.71
C ILE A 259 -10.85 17.15 -4.86
N TYR A 260 -9.64 16.67 -4.60
CA TYR A 260 -8.63 17.46 -3.88
C TYR A 260 -8.09 18.64 -4.67
N LYS A 261 -7.88 18.49 -5.98
CA LYS A 261 -7.52 19.64 -6.83
C LYS A 261 -8.59 20.75 -6.79
N ARG A 262 -9.86 20.38 -6.55
CA ARG A 262 -11.01 21.29 -6.48
C ARG A 262 -11.32 21.85 -5.09
N TYR A 263 -10.97 21.14 -4.01
CA TYR A 263 -11.18 21.59 -2.61
C TYR A 263 -9.88 22.01 -1.90
N GLY A 264 -8.73 21.91 -2.60
CA GLY A 264 -7.39 22.20 -2.11
C GLY A 264 -6.51 22.81 -3.21
N GLU A 265 -6.97 23.90 -3.84
CA GLU A 265 -6.05 24.71 -4.63
C GLU A 265 -4.87 25.18 -3.76
N ALA A 266 -3.69 24.70 -4.13
CA ALA A 266 -2.62 25.56 -4.60
C ALA A 266 -3.09 27.00 -4.94
N TYR A 267 -2.88 27.96 -4.04
CA TYR A 267 -2.93 29.39 -4.39
C TYR A 267 -1.50 29.94 -4.39
N PRO A 268 -0.96 30.50 -5.50
CA PRO A 268 -1.49 30.56 -6.87
C PRO A 268 -0.48 30.07 -7.93
N LEU A 269 -0.96 29.48 -9.02
CA LEU A 269 -0.43 29.91 -10.31
C LEU A 269 -1.36 31.03 -10.76
N GLU A 270 -0.84 32.25 -10.61
CA GLU A 270 -1.25 33.40 -11.36
C GLU A 270 -1.62 32.98 -12.79
N GLY A 271 -2.85 33.32 -13.20
CA GLY A 271 -3.25 33.10 -14.57
C GLY A 271 -4.70 32.72 -14.83
N ARG A 272 -5.65 32.89 -13.89
CA ARG A 272 -7.02 33.23 -14.33
C ARG A 272 -7.81 34.00 -13.27
N ARG A 273 -8.09 35.24 -13.64
CA ARG A 273 -8.58 36.38 -12.88
C ARG A 273 -10.04 36.28 -12.40
N TYR A 274 -10.70 35.11 -12.37
CA TYR A 274 -12.19 35.08 -12.32
C TYR A 274 -12.86 33.89 -11.60
N GLU A 275 -12.38 33.45 -10.42
CA GLU A 275 -13.23 32.61 -9.54
C GLU A 275 -13.35 33.11 -8.09
N THR A 276 -12.77 34.27 -7.78
CA THR A 276 -13.14 35.00 -6.55
C THR A 276 -14.57 35.56 -6.60
N GLY A 277 -15.20 35.64 -7.77
CA GLY A 277 -16.52 36.28 -7.94
C GLY A 277 -17.75 35.53 -7.38
N ARG A 278 -17.62 34.28 -6.91
CA ARG A 278 -18.80 33.48 -6.48
C ARG A 278 -19.04 33.36 -4.97
N HIS A 279 -18.16 33.90 -4.12
CA HIS A 279 -18.31 33.81 -2.65
C HIS A 279 -18.30 35.15 -1.90
N TRP A 280 -18.22 36.27 -2.61
CA TRP A 280 -18.51 37.58 -2.02
C TRP A 280 -20.02 37.72 -1.86
N GLY A 281 -20.50 37.47 -0.64
CA GLY A 281 -21.86 37.81 -0.26
C GLY A 281 -21.87 39.25 0.22
N VAL A 282 -22.68 40.11 -0.39
CA VAL A 282 -23.00 41.41 0.20
C VAL A 282 -24.16 41.17 1.15
N THR A 283 -23.90 41.25 2.45
CA THR A 283 -24.97 41.27 3.46
C THR A 283 -25.26 42.72 3.81
N VAL A 284 -26.49 43.16 3.54
CA VAL A 284 -26.98 44.48 3.95
C VAL A 284 -27.67 44.31 5.31
N SER A 285 -27.12 44.96 6.34
CA SER A 285 -27.78 45.02 7.66
C SER A 285 -29.07 45.82 7.55
N SER A 286 -30.05 45.58 8.43
CA SER A 286 -31.26 46.40 8.57
C SER A 286 -30.97 47.90 8.72
N ASP A 287 -29.77 48.23 9.21
CA ASP A 287 -29.31 49.59 9.48
C ASP A 287 -28.65 50.26 8.25
N GLY A 288 -28.81 49.70 7.05
CA GLY A 288 -28.27 50.25 5.80
C GLY A 288 -26.76 50.06 5.60
N ARG A 289 -26.06 49.41 6.53
CA ARG A 289 -24.62 49.11 6.39
C ARG A 289 -24.40 47.90 5.50
N THR A 290 -23.63 48.08 4.43
CA THR A 290 -23.16 46.99 3.57
C THR A 290 -21.89 46.38 4.17
N ARG A 291 -21.93 45.06 4.45
CA ARG A 291 -20.72 44.30 4.77
C ARG A 291 -20.42 43.37 3.60
N ILE A 292 -19.26 43.57 3.00
CA ILE A 292 -18.70 42.69 1.99
C ILE A 292 -17.89 41.64 2.76
N GLY A 293 -18.38 40.40 2.77
CA GLY A 293 -17.76 39.31 3.49
C GLY A 293 -17.73 38.03 2.65
N VAL A 294 -16.72 37.20 2.90
CA VAL A 294 -16.69 35.86 2.33
C VAL A 294 -17.66 35.00 3.12
N LYS A 295 -18.75 34.53 2.48
CA LYS A 295 -19.75 33.68 3.14
C LYS A 295 -19.16 32.28 3.32
N LYS A 296 -18.74 31.94 4.55
CA LYS A 296 -18.05 30.68 4.87
C LYS A 296 -19.06 29.64 5.35
N ASP A 297 -19.36 28.64 4.53
CA ASP A 297 -20.22 27.51 4.92
C ASP A 297 -19.35 26.36 5.49
N ASN A 298 -18.89 26.53 6.73
CA ASN A 298 -17.96 25.61 7.40
C ASN A 298 -18.56 24.20 7.63
N ASN A 299 -19.87 24.10 7.91
CA ASN A 299 -20.49 22.80 8.18
C ASN A 299 -20.59 21.94 6.93
N LYS A 300 -20.98 22.51 5.77
CA LYS A 300 -21.04 21.74 4.52
C LYS A 300 -19.66 21.26 4.05
N THR A 301 -18.62 22.05 4.27
CA THR A 301 -17.25 21.67 3.91
C THR A 301 -16.70 20.58 4.83
N ALA A 302 -16.96 20.65 6.14
CA ALA A 302 -16.60 19.60 7.09
C ALA A 302 -17.32 18.26 6.79
N VAL A 303 -18.62 18.29 6.51
CA VAL A 303 -19.40 17.08 6.16
C VAL A 303 -18.87 16.41 4.89
N LYS A 304 -18.57 17.19 3.85
CA LYS A 304 -17.97 16.66 2.61
C LYS A 304 -16.61 16.01 2.85
N ARG A 305 -15.78 16.59 3.73
CA ARG A 305 -14.48 16.03 4.11
C ARG A 305 -14.63 14.70 4.86
N GLY A 306 -15.53 14.65 5.82
CA GLY A 306 -15.83 13.42 6.58
C GLY A 306 -16.34 12.29 5.67
N ALA A 307 -17.29 12.59 4.78
CA ALA A 307 -17.79 11.62 3.80
C ALA A 307 -16.67 11.13 2.86
N ASN A 308 -15.81 12.03 2.38
CA ASN A 308 -14.69 11.67 1.52
C ASN A 308 -13.65 10.78 2.23
N ALA A 309 -13.36 11.08 3.50
CA ALA A 309 -12.48 10.28 4.33
C ALA A 309 -13.02 8.86 4.50
N LEU A 310 -14.32 8.75 4.82
CA LEU A 310 -14.98 7.46 5.01
C LEU A 310 -14.97 6.63 3.73
N CYS A 311 -15.33 7.21 2.58
CA CYS A 311 -15.25 6.51 1.29
C CYS A 311 -13.82 6.06 0.95
N ALA A 312 -12.83 6.91 1.18
CA ALA A 312 -11.43 6.57 0.90
C ALA A 312 -10.92 5.42 1.80
N VAL A 313 -11.27 5.44 3.09
CA VAL A 313 -10.89 4.40 4.04
C VAL A 313 -11.57 3.08 3.70
N LEU A 314 -12.85 3.09 3.34
CA LEU A 314 -13.56 1.87 2.94
C LEU A 314 -12.93 1.23 1.70
N LEU A 315 -12.62 2.03 0.67
CA LEU A 315 -12.05 1.52 -0.58
C LEU A 315 -10.60 1.07 -0.44
N LEU A 316 -9.74 1.86 0.21
CA LEU A 316 -8.36 1.46 0.47
C LEU A 316 -8.27 0.30 1.46
N GLY A 317 -9.18 0.28 2.46
CA GLY A 317 -9.33 -0.83 3.39
C GLY A 317 -9.73 -2.12 2.68
N TYR A 318 -10.65 -2.05 1.71
CA TYR A 318 -11.00 -3.18 0.86
C TYR A 318 -9.79 -3.73 0.10
N ILE A 319 -9.00 -2.85 -0.55
CA ILE A 319 -7.77 -3.24 -1.25
C ILE A 319 -6.80 -3.96 -0.31
N ALA A 320 -6.55 -3.41 0.87
CA ALA A 320 -5.69 -4.03 1.87
C ALA A 320 -6.23 -5.41 2.31
N LEU A 321 -7.54 -5.51 2.58
CA LEU A 321 -8.18 -6.76 2.99
C LEU A 321 -8.07 -7.86 1.92
N VAL A 322 -8.20 -7.52 0.63
CA VAL A 322 -8.01 -8.48 -0.47
C VAL A 322 -6.58 -9.01 -0.47
N GLN A 323 -5.57 -8.15 -0.30
CA GLN A 323 -4.17 -8.60 -0.22
C GLN A 323 -3.93 -9.53 0.97
N TRP A 324 -4.43 -9.16 2.15
CA TRP A 324 -4.34 -9.97 3.36
C TRP A 324 -5.06 -11.32 3.23
N ALA A 325 -6.24 -11.33 2.61
CA ALA A 325 -7.01 -12.55 2.38
C ALA A 325 -6.30 -13.51 1.42
N TYR A 326 -5.71 -12.99 0.34
CA TYR A 326 -4.89 -13.78 -0.58
C TYR A 326 -3.71 -14.43 0.14
N TRP A 327 -2.93 -13.65 0.91
CA TRP A 327 -1.79 -14.19 1.67
C TRP A 327 -2.21 -15.22 2.71
N THR A 328 -3.36 -15.03 3.36
CA THR A 328 -3.90 -16.02 4.29
C THR A 328 -4.17 -17.36 3.59
N ARG A 329 -4.79 -17.33 2.40
CA ARG A 329 -5.07 -18.56 1.62
C ARG A 329 -3.80 -19.21 1.10
N LEU A 330 -2.85 -18.43 0.59
CA LEU A 330 -1.55 -18.93 0.11
C LEU A 330 -0.83 -19.73 1.22
N VAL A 331 -0.73 -19.13 2.41
CA VAL A 331 -0.03 -19.69 3.57
C VAL A 331 -0.76 -20.91 4.16
N GLN A 332 -2.07 -21.04 3.94
CA GLN A 332 -2.84 -22.24 4.34
C GLN A 332 -2.54 -23.46 3.47
N MET A 333 -2.02 -23.28 2.25
CA MET A 333 -1.80 -24.38 1.30
C MET A 333 -0.33 -24.73 1.07
N SER A 334 0.59 -23.84 1.43
CA SER A 334 1.99 -23.92 0.99
C SER A 334 2.81 -25.03 1.65
N GLY A 335 2.43 -25.54 2.83
CA GLY A 335 3.25 -26.48 3.59
C GLY A 335 4.67 -25.94 3.81
N VAL A 336 5.68 -26.80 3.68
CA VAL A 336 7.09 -26.37 3.73
C VAL A 336 7.60 -25.68 2.46
N LEU A 337 6.79 -25.57 1.38
CA LEU A 337 7.19 -24.87 0.15
C LEU A 337 7.30 -23.35 0.33
N PHE A 338 6.73 -22.81 1.40
CA PHE A 338 6.90 -21.40 1.78
C PHE A 338 7.44 -21.31 3.20
N CYS A 339 8.77 -21.29 3.28
CA CYS A 339 9.58 -21.23 4.49
C CYS A 339 10.56 -20.05 4.37
N PRO A 340 10.11 -18.80 4.50
CA PRO A 340 11.00 -17.66 4.35
C PRO A 340 12.03 -17.58 5.50
N PRO A 341 13.34 -17.52 5.23
CA PRO A 341 14.34 -17.34 6.26
C PRO A 341 14.39 -15.87 6.73
N LYS A 342 14.94 -15.65 7.92
CA LYS A 342 15.34 -14.32 8.42
C LYS A 342 14.23 -13.25 8.29
N MET A 343 13.02 -13.61 8.73
CA MET A 343 11.85 -12.74 8.70
C MET A 343 12.07 -11.40 9.44
N ILE A 344 12.85 -11.41 10.52
CA ILE A 344 13.18 -10.20 11.29
C ILE A 344 14.04 -9.24 10.45
N GLU A 345 15.14 -9.72 9.86
CA GLU A 345 16.02 -8.90 9.00
C GLU A 345 15.22 -8.29 7.84
N SER A 346 14.36 -9.11 7.22
CA SER A 346 13.49 -8.67 6.12
C SER A 346 12.50 -7.58 6.56
N SER A 347 11.94 -7.73 7.75
CA SER A 347 11.01 -6.75 8.35
C SER A 347 11.68 -5.41 8.61
N VAL A 348 12.90 -5.42 9.12
CA VAL A 348 13.69 -4.19 9.36
C VAL A 348 13.95 -3.46 8.05
N VAL A 349 14.34 -4.18 6.99
CA VAL A 349 14.56 -3.59 5.66
C VAL A 349 13.28 -2.91 5.15
N TRP A 350 12.13 -3.58 5.26
CA TRP A 350 10.85 -2.99 4.85
C TRP A 350 10.52 -1.71 5.65
N VAL A 351 10.72 -1.72 6.97
CA VAL A 351 10.47 -0.54 7.82
C VAL A 351 11.35 0.64 7.40
N VAL A 352 12.65 0.42 7.28
CA VAL A 352 13.62 1.48 6.97
C VAL A 352 13.35 2.12 5.61
N PHE A 353 13.24 1.30 4.56
CA PHE A 353 13.02 1.82 3.22
C PHE A 353 11.64 2.45 3.03
N THR A 354 10.61 1.94 3.72
CA THR A 354 9.29 2.58 3.71
C THR A 354 9.34 3.94 4.41
N ALA A 355 10.00 4.04 5.56
CA ALA A 355 10.19 5.31 6.26
C ALA A 355 10.91 6.33 5.37
N VAL A 356 12.01 5.95 4.71
CA VAL A 356 12.73 6.83 3.76
C VAL A 356 11.82 7.28 2.61
N GLY A 357 11.04 6.36 2.03
CA GLY A 357 10.09 6.68 0.97
C GLY A 357 9.00 7.66 1.41
N LEU A 358 8.54 7.57 2.68
CA LEU A 358 7.56 8.48 3.28
C LEU A 358 8.16 9.87 3.55
N LEU A 359 9.39 9.93 4.07
CA LEU A 359 10.14 11.18 4.27
C LEU A 359 10.31 11.91 2.92
N ALA A 360 10.65 11.17 1.86
CA ALA A 360 10.77 11.73 0.51
C ALA A 360 9.44 12.28 -0.01
N GLY A 361 8.33 11.58 0.21
CA GLY A 361 7.00 12.06 -0.15
C GLY A 361 6.62 13.36 0.58
N ALA A 362 6.90 13.43 1.88
CA ALA A 362 6.62 14.61 2.71
C ALA A 362 7.55 15.80 2.43
N ALA A 363 8.73 15.55 1.85
CA ALA A 363 9.69 16.58 1.46
C ALA A 363 9.31 17.35 0.17
N SER A 364 8.29 16.89 -0.57
CA SER A 364 7.87 17.43 -1.88
C SER A 364 7.44 18.88 -1.87
#